data_AF-A0A531JBD7-F1
#
_entry.id   AF-A0A531JBD7-F1
#
_cell.length_a   1.000
_cell.length_b   1.000
_cell.length_c   1.000
_cell.angle_alpha   90.00
_cell.angle_beta   90.00
_cell.angle_gamma   90.00
#
_symmetry.space_group_name_H-M   'P 1'
#
loop_
_entity.id
_entity.type
_entity.pdbx_description
1 polymer ?
#
loop_
_entity_poly.entity_id
_entity_poly.type
_entity_poly.pdbx_seq_one_letter_code
_entity_poly.pdbx_strand_id
1 'polypeptide(L)'
;VVVRRKDRVLGVWINLESETFENVPVSYSVATTRPLQDITEPNSYKQLSLGSANLYMKPADETDSPATIEEFTAALRDRKKATGLYSENVGGVQFLSQNLFRATVRLAPDVPVGTHKARAFLFKSGMFIKESSAQLEIRKSGFEQSIFRVAHDYSFLYGVFAVSLAMLTGWLGRLVFRKD
;
A
#
# COMPACT_ATOMS: atom_id res chain seq x y z
N VAL A 1 12.22 -3.51 -6.06
CA VAL A 1 10.99 -3.59 -6.89
C VAL A 1 11.40 -3.45 -8.34
N VAL A 2 10.97 -4.36 -9.23
CA VAL A 2 11.30 -4.29 -10.67
C VAL A 2 10.11 -3.73 -11.44
N VAL A 3 10.34 -2.68 -12.21
CA VAL A 3 9.38 -2.05 -13.11
C VAL A 3 9.73 -2.51 -14.52
N ARG A 4 8.72 -2.90 -15.31
CA ARG A 4 8.93 -3.40 -16.67
C ARG A 4 8.08 -2.63 -17.65
N ARG A 5 8.69 -2.20 -18.76
CA ARG A 5 8.01 -1.56 -19.89
C ARG A 5 7.67 -2.62 -20.93
N LYS A 6 6.39 -2.73 -21.26
CA LYS A 6 5.89 -3.63 -22.29
C LYS A 6 5.82 -2.89 -23.61
N ASP A 7 6.47 -3.44 -24.62
CA ASP A 7 6.40 -2.96 -25.99
C ASP A 7 5.91 -4.07 -26.93
N ARG A 8 5.41 -3.65 -28.09
CA ARG A 8 4.87 -4.57 -29.08
C ARG A 8 5.91 -4.82 -30.16
N VAL A 9 6.41 -6.05 -30.22
CA VAL A 9 7.39 -6.50 -31.21
C VAL A 9 6.76 -7.62 -32.02
N LEU A 10 6.74 -7.45 -33.35
CA LEU A 10 6.14 -8.43 -34.29
C LEU A 10 4.70 -8.85 -33.90
N GLY A 11 3.90 -7.91 -33.40
CA GLY A 11 2.51 -8.14 -33.02
C GLY A 11 2.30 -8.69 -31.61
N VAL A 12 3.34 -9.13 -30.92
CA VAL A 12 3.30 -9.70 -29.56
C VAL A 12 3.80 -8.69 -28.52
N TRP A 13 3.17 -8.67 -27.35
CA TRP A 13 3.62 -7.85 -26.22
C TRP A 13 4.75 -8.55 -25.47
N ILE A 14 5.91 -7.91 -25.42
CA ILE A 14 7.07 -8.39 -24.68
C ILE A 14 7.54 -7.32 -23.70
N ASN A 15 8.09 -7.73 -22.55
CA ASN A 15 8.77 -6.80 -21.65
C ASN A 15 10.14 -6.49 -22.28
N LEU A 16 10.31 -5.30 -22.84
CA LEU A 16 11.52 -4.94 -23.58
C LEU A 16 12.56 -4.32 -22.66
N GLU A 17 12.12 -3.47 -21.74
CA GLU A 17 12.97 -2.74 -20.81
C GLU A 17 12.52 -2.96 -19.37
N SER A 18 13.46 -2.86 -18.44
CA SER A 18 13.16 -2.97 -17.02
C SER A 18 14.14 -2.20 -16.16
N GLU A 19 13.61 -1.57 -15.13
CA GLU A 19 14.39 -0.88 -14.11
C GLU A 19 14.13 -1.47 -12.73
N THR A 20 15.17 -1.54 -11.91
CA THR A 20 15.06 -2.05 -10.55
C THR A 20 15.28 -0.92 -9.56
N PHE A 21 14.37 -0.78 -8.61
CA PHE A 21 14.45 0.21 -7.54
C PHE A 21 14.57 -0.43 -6.16
N GLU A 22 15.46 0.10 -5.34
CA GLU A 22 15.66 -0.21 -3.94
C GLU A 22 14.93 0.79 -3.04
N ASN A 23 14.69 0.38 -1.78
CA ASN A 23 14.08 1.22 -0.73
C ASN A 23 12.70 1.80 -1.07
N VAL A 24 11.99 1.20 -2.03
CA VAL A 24 10.63 1.61 -2.42
C VAL A 24 9.66 1.29 -1.28
N PRO A 25 8.99 2.29 -0.68
CA PRO A 25 7.96 2.04 0.33
C PRO A 25 6.84 1.18 -0.26
N VAL A 26 6.49 0.09 0.42
CA VAL A 26 5.47 -0.84 -0.10
C VAL A 26 4.11 -0.16 -0.19
N SER A 27 3.75 0.59 0.86
CA SER A 27 2.57 1.45 0.98
C SER A 27 2.95 2.80 1.57
N TYR A 28 2.26 3.87 1.17
CA TYR A 28 2.43 5.22 1.70
C TYR A 28 1.08 5.92 1.76
N SER A 29 0.72 6.43 2.92
CA SER A 29 -0.53 7.16 3.08
C SER A 29 -0.28 8.41 3.90
N VAL A 30 -0.70 9.56 3.37
CA VAL A 30 -0.54 10.86 4.03
C VAL A 30 -1.88 11.57 4.11
N ALA A 31 -2.14 12.20 5.25
CA ALA A 31 -3.26 13.10 5.44
C ALA A 31 -2.71 14.48 5.81
N THR A 32 -3.29 15.53 5.26
CA THR A 32 -2.89 16.92 5.54
C THR A 32 -4.08 17.75 6.01
N THR A 33 -3.80 18.90 6.63
CA THR A 33 -4.85 19.84 7.07
C THR A 33 -5.38 20.69 5.91
N ARG A 34 -4.55 20.95 4.90
CA ARG A 34 -4.82 21.77 3.71
C ARG A 34 -3.91 21.32 2.56
N PRO A 35 -4.07 21.85 1.33
CA PRO A 35 -3.21 21.50 0.21
C PRO A 35 -1.72 21.66 0.55
N LEU A 36 -0.88 20.76 0.05
CA LEU A 36 0.56 20.73 0.38
C LEU A 36 1.24 22.08 0.07
N GLN A 37 0.88 22.71 -1.05
CA GLN A 37 1.41 24.03 -1.44
C GLN A 37 1.17 25.15 -0.40
N ASP A 38 0.18 25.01 0.49
CA ASP A 38 -0.19 26.02 1.48
C ASP A 38 0.44 25.80 2.86
N ILE A 39 1.09 24.64 3.10
CA ILE A 39 1.63 24.29 4.43
C ILE A 39 3.10 24.70 4.59
N THR A 40 3.94 24.39 3.61
CA THR A 40 5.40 24.60 3.63
C THR A 40 5.96 24.65 2.21
N GLU A 41 7.23 25.01 2.07
CA GLU A 41 7.93 25.06 0.79
C GLU A 41 8.21 23.66 0.20
N PRO A 42 8.29 23.52 -1.15
CA PRO A 42 8.60 22.26 -1.83
C PRO A 42 9.89 21.57 -1.34
N ASN A 43 10.91 22.34 -0.97
CA ASN A 43 12.17 21.80 -0.49
C ASN A 43 12.02 21.06 0.85
N SER A 44 11.19 21.58 1.75
CA SER A 44 10.91 20.92 3.03
C SER A 44 10.25 19.56 2.83
N TYR A 45 9.36 19.44 1.84
CA TYR A 45 8.73 18.16 1.52
C TYR A 45 9.71 17.12 0.99
N LYS A 46 10.65 17.53 0.13
CA LYS A 46 11.72 16.65 -0.35
C LYS A 46 12.60 16.16 0.80
N GLN A 47 13.08 17.08 1.65
CA GLN A 47 13.93 16.75 2.79
C GLN A 47 13.25 15.80 3.78
N LEU A 48 11.96 15.99 4.04
CA LEU A 48 11.19 15.16 4.98
C LEU A 48 10.55 13.92 4.32
N SER A 49 10.72 13.73 3.01
CA SER A 49 10.08 12.67 2.21
C SER A 49 8.55 12.63 2.41
N LEU A 50 7.91 13.79 2.27
CA LEU A 50 6.48 14.00 2.48
C LEU A 50 5.76 14.24 1.16
N GLY A 51 4.70 13.48 0.90
CA GLY A 51 4.00 13.40 -0.38
C GLY A 51 4.57 12.29 -1.27
N SER A 52 3.71 11.61 -2.01
CA SER A 52 4.06 10.49 -2.88
C SER A 52 5.07 10.89 -3.97
N ALA A 53 5.05 12.15 -4.39
CA ALA A 53 6.00 12.72 -5.35
C ALA A 53 7.43 12.85 -4.80
N ASN A 54 7.57 13.03 -3.48
CA ASN A 54 8.85 13.32 -2.82
C ASN A 54 9.47 12.08 -2.18
N LEU A 55 8.88 10.90 -2.36
CA LEU A 55 9.46 9.64 -1.93
C LEU A 55 10.71 9.36 -2.75
N TYR A 56 11.85 9.26 -2.07
CA TYR A 56 13.10 8.87 -2.69
C TYR A 56 13.08 7.37 -3.02
N MET A 57 13.27 7.04 -4.30
CA MET A 57 13.37 5.68 -4.80
C MET A 57 14.75 5.56 -5.44
N LYS A 58 15.60 4.68 -4.91
CA LYS A 58 16.97 4.55 -5.39
C LYS A 58 16.98 3.53 -6.53
N PRO A 59 17.46 3.86 -7.74
CA PRO A 59 17.69 2.84 -8.77
C PRO A 59 18.82 1.91 -8.33
N ALA A 60 18.70 0.62 -8.64
CA ALA A 60 19.71 -0.39 -8.33
C ALA A 60 20.91 -0.29 -9.29
N ASP A 61 20.65 0.13 -10.52
CA ASP A 61 21.66 0.45 -11.52
C ASP A 61 21.61 1.97 -11.80
N GLU A 62 22.73 2.65 -11.60
CA GLU A 62 22.86 4.10 -11.84
C GLU A 62 23.52 4.38 -13.21
N THR A 63 23.79 3.35 -14.02
CA THR A 63 24.42 3.49 -15.33
C THR A 63 23.45 3.95 -16.43
N ASP A 64 22.15 3.76 -16.21
CA ASP A 64 21.11 4.21 -17.12
C ASP A 64 20.98 5.74 -17.17
N SER A 65 20.39 6.24 -18.25
CA SER A 65 20.24 7.67 -18.44
C SER A 65 19.33 8.27 -17.35
N PRO A 66 19.63 9.48 -16.83
CA PRO A 66 18.79 10.12 -15.82
C PRO A 66 17.33 10.28 -16.27
N ALA A 67 17.08 10.48 -17.56
CA ALA A 67 15.74 10.59 -18.13
C ALA A 67 14.99 9.25 -18.05
N THR A 68 15.64 8.13 -18.36
CA THR A 68 15.07 6.78 -18.22
C THR A 68 14.70 6.51 -16.77
N ILE A 69 15.61 6.78 -15.83
CA ILE A 69 15.38 6.56 -14.41
C ILE A 69 14.17 7.39 -13.92
N GLU A 70 14.07 8.65 -14.34
CA GLU A 70 12.94 9.51 -13.99
C GLU A 70 11.61 9.00 -14.56
N GLU A 71 11.59 8.55 -15.82
CA GLU A 71 10.41 7.97 -16.47
C GLU A 71 9.92 6.72 -15.72
N PHE A 72 10.81 5.76 -15.44
CA PHE A 72 10.47 4.54 -14.73
C PHE A 72 10.06 4.81 -13.27
N THR A 73 10.67 5.81 -12.63
CA THR A 73 10.27 6.27 -11.28
C THR A 73 8.86 6.86 -11.29
N ALA A 74 8.52 7.69 -12.28
CA ALA A 74 7.19 8.25 -12.44
C ALA A 74 6.15 7.15 -12.70
N ALA A 75 6.45 6.22 -13.62
CA ALA A 75 5.58 5.08 -13.93
C ALA A 75 5.33 4.18 -12.72
N LEU A 76 6.35 3.92 -11.90
CA LEU A 76 6.21 3.18 -10.65
C LEU A 76 5.28 3.89 -9.67
N ARG A 77 5.48 5.20 -9.47
CA ARG A 77 4.66 6.02 -8.58
C ARG A 77 3.20 6.03 -9.04
N ASP A 78 2.95 6.21 -10.33
CA ASP A 78 1.61 6.24 -10.88
C ASP A 78 0.92 4.88 -10.75
N ARG A 79 1.66 3.78 -10.95
CA ARG A 79 1.13 2.44 -10.71
C ARG A 79 0.75 2.23 -9.24
N LYS A 80 1.57 2.70 -8.29
CA LYS A 80 1.29 2.62 -6.85
C LYS A 80 0.10 3.48 -6.42
N LYS A 81 -0.09 4.64 -7.05
CA LYS A 81 -1.29 5.47 -6.87
C LYS A 81 -2.54 4.78 -7.42
N ALA A 82 -2.44 4.21 -8.62
CA ALA A 82 -3.55 3.53 -9.27
C ALA A 82 -4.05 2.30 -8.49
N THR A 83 -3.17 1.59 -7.79
CA THR A 83 -3.57 0.48 -6.89
C THR A 83 -4.02 0.96 -5.51
N GLY A 84 -3.96 2.26 -5.21
CA GLY A 84 -4.32 2.82 -3.91
C GLY A 84 -3.27 2.64 -2.80
N LEU A 85 -2.14 2.00 -3.10
CA LEU A 85 -1.03 1.82 -2.15
C LEU A 85 -0.41 3.15 -1.74
N TYR A 86 -0.40 4.12 -2.67
CA TYR A 86 -0.01 5.50 -2.42
C TYR A 86 -1.25 6.38 -2.40
N SER A 87 -1.60 6.90 -1.22
CA SER A 87 -2.78 7.73 -1.02
C SER A 87 -2.46 9.05 -0.34
N GLU A 88 -3.09 10.12 -0.82
CA GLU A 88 -2.98 11.46 -0.25
C GLU A 88 -4.39 11.98 0.05
N ASN A 89 -4.63 12.40 1.29
CA ASN A 89 -5.94 12.89 1.73
C ASN A 89 -5.82 14.31 2.29
N VAL A 90 -6.14 15.29 1.45
CA VAL A 90 -6.18 16.70 1.85
C VAL A 90 -7.41 16.96 2.70
N GLY A 91 -7.23 17.62 3.85
CA GLY A 91 -8.29 17.82 4.84
C GLY A 91 -8.55 16.59 5.72
N GLY A 92 -7.75 15.54 5.58
CA GLY A 92 -7.83 14.35 6.44
C GLY A 92 -7.31 14.56 7.86
N VAL A 93 -6.69 15.71 8.14
CA VAL A 93 -6.27 16.13 9.49
C VAL A 93 -7.12 17.30 9.95
N GLN A 94 -7.75 17.14 11.11
CA GLN A 94 -8.61 18.15 11.73
C GLN A 94 -8.12 18.46 13.14
N PHE A 95 -7.95 19.74 13.44
CA PHE A 95 -7.71 20.20 14.81
C PHE A 95 -9.04 20.26 15.55
N LEU A 96 -9.16 19.47 16.62
CA LEU A 96 -10.31 19.48 17.52
C LEU A 96 -10.16 20.57 18.60
N SER A 97 -8.92 20.91 18.94
CA SER A 97 -8.55 22.04 19.80
C SER A 97 -7.14 22.54 19.44
N GLN A 98 -6.63 23.52 20.19
CA GLN A 98 -5.27 24.05 19.96
C GLN A 98 -4.17 22.99 20.10
N ASN A 99 -4.39 21.97 20.94
CA ASN A 99 -3.38 20.94 21.26
C ASN A 99 -3.83 19.53 20.86
N LEU A 100 -5.04 19.37 20.31
CA LEU A 100 -5.58 18.07 19.92
C LEU A 100 -5.92 18.07 18.43
N PHE A 101 -5.36 17.12 17.71
CA PHE A 101 -5.71 16.86 16.32
C PHE A 101 -6.15 15.40 16.15
N ARG A 102 -6.97 15.18 15.14
CA ARG A 102 -7.34 13.86 14.63
C ARG A 102 -6.91 13.77 13.18
N ALA A 103 -6.30 12.66 12.82
CA ALA A 103 -5.99 12.32 11.44
C ALA A 103 -6.69 11.00 11.09
N THR A 104 -7.35 10.95 9.95
CA THR A 104 -7.92 9.71 9.40
C THR A 104 -7.21 9.36 8.11
N VAL A 105 -6.52 8.22 8.13
CA VAL A 105 -5.75 7.71 7.01
C VAL A 105 -6.42 6.44 6.50
N ARG A 106 -6.66 6.38 5.18
CA ARG A 106 -7.18 5.16 4.53
C ARG A 106 -6.01 4.26 4.18
N LEU A 107 -5.98 3.08 4.80
CA LEU A 107 -5.06 2.01 4.46
C LEU A 107 -5.65 1.21 3.29
N ALA A 108 -4.83 0.89 2.29
CA ALA A 108 -5.26 0.05 1.18
C ALA A 108 -5.47 -1.41 1.67
N PRO A 109 -6.39 -2.19 1.05
CA PRO A 109 -6.64 -3.57 1.44
C PRO A 109 -5.42 -4.49 1.31
N ASP A 110 -4.49 -4.15 0.43
CA ASP A 110 -3.27 -4.91 0.12
C ASP A 110 -2.03 -4.42 0.90
N VAL A 111 -2.22 -3.58 1.93
CA VAL A 111 -1.12 -3.18 2.82
C VAL A 111 -0.52 -4.42 3.50
N PRO A 112 0.80 -4.63 3.41
CA PRO A 112 1.45 -5.79 4.02
C PRO A 112 1.27 -5.82 5.54
N VAL A 113 1.11 -7.03 6.07
CA VAL A 113 1.13 -7.28 7.51
C VAL A 113 2.52 -7.02 8.09
N GLY A 114 2.58 -6.53 9.32
CA GLY A 114 3.83 -6.26 10.03
C GLY A 114 3.83 -4.94 10.79
N THR A 115 5.03 -4.50 11.18
CA THR A 115 5.22 -3.25 11.92
C THR A 115 5.37 -2.07 10.97
N HIS A 116 4.50 -1.08 11.14
CA HIS A 116 4.49 0.16 10.40
C HIS A 116 4.78 1.34 11.34
N LYS A 117 5.27 2.45 10.77
CA LYS A 117 5.55 3.68 11.52
C LYS A 117 4.59 4.78 11.08
N ALA A 118 3.73 5.21 11.99
CA ALA A 118 2.97 6.44 11.83
C ALA A 118 3.82 7.63 12.27
N ARG A 119 3.85 8.69 11.46
CA ARG A 119 4.58 9.93 11.74
C ARG A 119 3.63 11.11 11.60
N ALA A 120 3.69 12.04 12.54
CA ALA A 120 2.96 13.29 12.53
C ALA A 120 3.96 14.44 12.49
N PHE A 121 3.79 15.33 11.51
CA PHE A 121 4.66 16.49 11.29
C PHE A 121 3.89 17.77 11.58
N LEU A 122 4.42 18.60 12.47
CA LEU A 122 3.85 19.89 12.82
C LEU A 122 4.61 21.00 12.08
N PHE A 123 3.85 21.82 11.35
CA PHE A 123 4.35 23.01 10.68
C PHE A 123 3.67 24.24 11.27
N LYS A 124 4.43 25.34 11.44
CA LYS A 124 3.92 26.64 11.86
C LYS A 124 4.51 27.72 10.96
N SER A 125 3.64 28.49 10.30
CA SER A 125 4.04 29.56 9.37
C SER A 125 5.03 29.10 8.30
N GLY A 126 4.83 27.92 7.71
CA GLY A 126 5.74 27.38 6.70
C GLY A 126 6.98 26.67 7.25
N MET A 127 7.26 26.74 8.55
CA MET A 127 8.45 26.12 9.14
C MET A 127 8.10 24.80 9.83
N PHE A 128 8.98 23.81 9.67
CA PHE A 128 8.91 22.55 10.42
C PHE A 128 9.24 22.80 11.90
N ILE A 129 8.35 22.36 12.80
CA ILE A 129 8.49 22.57 14.25
C ILE A 129 8.83 21.28 14.97
N LYS A 130 8.11 20.19 14.66
CA LYS A 130 8.25 18.93 15.39
C LYS A 130 7.74 17.73 14.60
N GLU A 131 8.40 16.59 14.79
CA GLU A 131 7.92 15.27 14.41
C GLU A 131 7.54 14.46 15.67
N SER A 132 6.44 13.71 15.59
CA SER A 132 6.10 12.66 16.54
C SER A 132 5.89 11.37 15.78
N SER A 133 6.29 10.23 16.35
CA SER A 133 6.11 8.94 15.71
C SER A 133 5.54 7.89 16.66
N ALA A 134 4.69 7.03 16.13
CA ALA A 134 4.13 5.87 16.81
C ALA A 134 4.33 4.62 15.96
N GLN A 135 4.57 3.48 16.61
CA GLN A 135 4.58 2.19 15.93
C GLN A 135 3.16 1.64 15.88
N LEU A 136 2.78 1.12 14.71
CA LEU A 136 1.49 0.50 14.46
C LEU A 136 1.74 -0.91 13.95
N GLU A 137 1.18 -1.91 14.61
CA GLU A 137 1.24 -3.28 14.12
C GLU A 137 -0.01 -3.60 13.30
N ILE A 138 0.15 -3.82 12.00
CA ILE A 138 -0.92 -4.23 11.11
C ILE A 138 -0.97 -5.76 11.10
N ARG A 139 -2.04 -6.30 11.65
CA ARG A 139 -2.34 -7.74 11.63
C ARG A 139 -3.55 -8.00 10.73
N LYS A 140 -3.60 -9.17 10.09
CA LYS A 140 -4.83 -9.60 9.40
C LYS A 140 -5.94 -9.68 10.45
N SER A 141 -7.03 -8.95 10.22
CA SER A 141 -8.23 -9.03 11.05
C SER A 141 -9.38 -9.56 10.19
N GLY A 142 -10.22 -10.44 10.75
CA GLY A 142 -11.45 -10.91 10.10
C GLY A 142 -11.70 -12.42 10.12
N PHE A 143 -12.54 -12.86 9.16
CA PHE A 143 -13.01 -14.24 8.98
C PHE A 143 -11.86 -15.23 8.73
N GLU A 144 -10.86 -14.83 7.95
CA GLU A 144 -9.69 -15.67 7.65
C GLU A 144 -8.88 -16.01 8.92
N GLN A 145 -8.66 -15.03 9.80
CA GLN A 145 -8.00 -15.27 11.09
C GLN A 145 -8.85 -16.16 12.00
N SER A 146 -10.18 -16.06 11.90
CA SER A 146 -11.12 -16.87 12.67
C SER A 146 -11.11 -18.33 12.19
N ILE A 147 -11.15 -18.56 10.87
CA ILE A 147 -10.96 -19.89 10.28
C ILE A 147 -9.60 -20.44 10.66
N PHE A 148 -8.53 -19.65 10.49
CA PHE A 148 -7.16 -20.09 10.82
C PHE A 148 -7.05 -20.54 12.27
N ARG A 149 -7.65 -19.77 13.19
CA ARG A 149 -7.67 -20.10 14.62
C ARG A 149 -8.50 -21.35 14.90
N VAL A 150 -9.71 -21.46 14.35
CA VAL A 150 -10.55 -22.66 14.52
C VAL A 150 -9.88 -23.90 13.93
N ALA A 151 -9.19 -23.77 12.80
CA ALA A 151 -8.45 -24.85 12.15
C ALA A 151 -7.19 -25.28 12.94
N HIS A 152 -6.58 -24.39 13.73
CA HIS A 152 -5.42 -24.72 14.57
C HIS A 152 -5.83 -25.18 15.98
N ASP A 153 -6.72 -24.45 16.64
CA ASP A 153 -7.14 -24.73 18.02
C ASP A 153 -8.14 -25.90 18.10
N TYR A 154 -8.95 -26.12 17.05
CA TYR A 154 -9.92 -27.21 16.93
C TYR A 154 -9.71 -28.02 15.64
N SER A 155 -8.45 -28.30 15.32
CA SER A 155 -8.02 -28.95 14.06
C SER A 155 -8.79 -30.23 13.71
N PHE A 156 -9.06 -31.09 14.70
CA PHE A 156 -9.83 -32.32 14.49
C PHE A 156 -11.28 -32.05 14.06
N LEU A 157 -12.00 -31.19 14.80
CA LEU A 157 -13.39 -30.85 14.48
C LEU A 157 -13.50 -30.10 13.15
N TYR A 158 -12.55 -29.21 12.87
CA TYR A 158 -12.45 -28.52 11.59
C TYR A 158 -12.25 -29.50 10.43
N GLY A 159 -11.39 -30.51 10.60
CA GLY A 159 -11.19 -31.57 9.62
C GLY A 159 -12.47 -32.37 9.33
N VAL A 160 -13.19 -32.79 10.37
CA VAL A 160 -14.49 -33.49 10.22
C VAL A 160 -15.52 -32.63 9.49
N PHE A 161 -15.60 -31.35 9.86
CA PHE A 161 -16.49 -30.40 9.20
C PHE A 161 -16.14 -30.22 7.72
N ALA A 162 -14.85 -30.06 7.38
CA ALA A 162 -14.40 -29.89 6.00
C ALA A 162 -14.72 -31.11 5.12
N VAL A 163 -14.50 -32.32 5.63
CA VAL A 163 -14.85 -33.58 4.92
C VAL A 163 -16.37 -33.67 4.72
N SER A 164 -17.14 -33.39 5.77
CA SER A 164 -18.61 -33.41 5.70
C SER A 164 -19.15 -32.42 4.68
N LEU A 165 -18.58 -31.21 4.65
CA LEU A 165 -18.93 -30.17 3.68
C LEU A 165 -18.57 -30.62 2.25
N ALA A 166 -17.39 -31.22 2.05
CA ALA A 166 -16.99 -31.75 0.74
C ALA A 166 -17.95 -32.84 0.24
N MET A 167 -18.35 -33.77 1.12
CA MET A 167 -19.34 -34.80 0.80
C MET A 167 -20.69 -34.21 0.42
N LEU A 168 -21.20 -33.25 1.20
CA LEU A 168 -22.46 -32.55 0.90
C LEU A 168 -22.38 -31.79 -0.43
N THR A 169 -21.28 -31.09 -0.68
CA THR A 169 -21.09 -30.31 -1.91
C THR A 169 -20.99 -31.22 -3.14
N GLY A 170 -20.28 -32.35 -3.03
CA GLY A 170 -20.20 -33.36 -4.09
C GLY A 170 -21.55 -34.04 -4.36
N TRP A 171 -22.32 -34.32 -3.31
CA TRP A 171 -23.67 -34.87 -3.42
C TRP A 171 -24.65 -33.87 -4.09
N LEU A 172 -24.62 -32.60 -3.68
CA LEU A 172 -25.40 -31.52 -4.30
C LEU A 172 -25.00 -31.30 -5.76
N GLY A 173 -23.71 -31.30 -6.07
CA GLY A 173 -23.20 -31.22 -7.44
C GLY A 173 -23.75 -32.37 -8.29
N ARG A 174 -23.75 -33.61 -7.78
CA ARG A 174 -24.34 -34.76 -8.47
C ARG A 174 -25.83 -34.59 -8.74
N LEU A 175 -26.59 -33.96 -7.84
CA LEU A 175 -28.02 -33.70 -8.03
C LEU A 175 -28.28 -32.62 -9.09
N VAL A 176 -27.52 -31.53 -9.07
CA VAL A 176 -27.69 -30.40 -10.00
C VAL A 176 -27.19 -30.73 -11.41
N PHE A 177 -26.12 -31.51 -11.54
CA PHE A 177 -25.54 -31.92 -12.84
C PHE A 177 -26.03 -33.29 -13.31
N ARG A 178 -27.04 -33.88 -12.66
CA ARG A 178 -27.75 -35.04 -13.19
C ARG A 178 -28.56 -34.57 -14.39
N LYS A 179 -27.95 -34.63 -15.58
CA LYS A 179 -28.66 -34.60 -16.86
C LYS A 179 -29.38 -35.94 -17.01
N ASP A 180 -30.71 -35.89 -16.97
CA ASP A 180 -31.51 -36.81 -17.77
C ASP A 180 -31.37 -36.42 -19.26
#